data_AF-Q6ANT5-F1
#
_entry.id   AF-Q6ANT5-F1
#
_cell.length_a   1.000
_cell.length_b   1.000
_cell.length_c   1.000
_cell.angle_alpha   90.00
_cell.angle_beta   90.00
_cell.angle_gamma   90.00
#
_symmetry.space_group_name_H-M   'P 1'
#
loop_
_entity.id
_entity.type
_entity.pdbx_description
1 polymer ?
#
loop_
_entity_poly.entity_id
_entity_poly.type
_entity_poly.pdbx_seq_one_letter_code
_entity_poly.pdbx_strand_id
1 'polypeptide(L)'
;MIMKRWKCSVCGYVHTGDVPPEKCPLCGVAKEKFVEIAAEKLSRQEKVSGRVGQNFWIRQILKHHLHPMLVHFPNGLLPVSLLFLALVYLFGGTQLQYAAFFNLIAVLIVLPAVMFTGYVEWQSRYRGARTLLFKIKIAASITVLTSLVILVLWRFVNPEVMAVGSSQRHLYFALAAFMVAAVALAGHLGGTLVHRGRD
;
A
#
# COMPACT_ATOMS: atom_id res chain seq x y z
N MET A 1 13.98 -37.52 -9.79
CA MET A 1 14.77 -36.85 -8.71
C MET A 1 13.80 -36.13 -7.80
N ILE A 2 13.98 -36.22 -6.47
CA ILE A 2 13.19 -35.42 -5.53
C ILE A 2 13.70 -33.99 -5.63
N MET A 3 12.94 -33.09 -6.26
CA MET A 3 13.31 -31.67 -6.29
C MET A 3 13.23 -31.09 -4.88
N LYS A 4 14.31 -30.43 -4.45
CA LYS A 4 14.35 -29.73 -3.16
C LYS A 4 13.34 -28.58 -3.15
N ARG A 5 12.88 -28.22 -1.95
CA ARG A 5 11.99 -27.08 -1.74
C ARG A 5 12.62 -26.10 -0.76
N TRP A 6 12.51 -24.81 -1.06
CA TRP A 6 13.11 -23.74 -0.29
C TRP A 6 12.03 -22.74 0.11
N LYS A 7 11.89 -22.45 1.41
CA LYS A 7 10.93 -21.47 1.92
C LYS A 7 11.62 -20.20 2.37
N CYS A 8 11.16 -19.05 1.86
CA CYS A 8 11.57 -17.75 2.34
C CYS A 8 11.08 -17.56 3.79
N SER A 9 12.02 -17.34 4.71
CA SER A 9 11.76 -17.12 6.15
C SER A 9 11.08 -15.77 6.46
N VAL A 10 10.99 -14.88 5.46
CA VAL A 10 10.44 -13.53 5.60
C VAL A 10 8.99 -13.44 5.14
N CYS A 11 8.69 -13.88 3.91
CA CYS A 11 7.34 -13.77 3.34
C CYS A 11 6.62 -15.13 3.18
N GLY A 12 7.32 -16.25 3.36
CA GLY A 12 6.75 -17.58 3.23
C GLY A 12 6.70 -18.16 1.82
N TYR A 13 7.20 -17.45 0.79
CA TYR A 13 7.32 -17.96 -0.59
C TYR A 13 8.05 -19.31 -0.61
N VAL A 14 7.54 -20.29 -1.37
CA VAL A 14 8.15 -21.60 -1.55
C VAL A 14 8.64 -21.73 -2.98
N HIS A 15 9.93 -21.99 -3.15
CA HIS A 15 10.58 -22.28 -4.42
C HIS A 15 10.87 -23.78 -4.52
N THR A 16 10.67 -24.38 -5.69
CA THR A 16 11.03 -25.78 -5.96
C THR A 16 12.20 -25.79 -6.95
N GLY A 17 13.31 -26.40 -6.55
CA GLY A 17 14.56 -26.39 -7.31
C GLY A 17 15.75 -26.79 -6.44
N ASP A 18 16.87 -27.15 -7.07
CA ASP A 18 18.05 -27.63 -6.36
C ASP A 18 18.69 -26.55 -5.48
N VAL A 19 18.57 -25.29 -5.88
CA VAL A 19 19.07 -24.10 -5.17
C VAL A 19 17.98 -23.03 -5.02
N PRO A 20 18.00 -22.21 -3.96
CA PRO A 20 17.06 -21.10 -3.82
C PRO A 20 17.43 -19.94 -4.77
N PRO A 21 16.45 -19.11 -5.19
CA PRO A 21 16.72 -17.96 -6.04
C PRO A 21 17.56 -16.91 -5.31
N GLU A 22 18.41 -16.17 -6.04
CA GLU A 22 19.29 -15.13 -5.46
C GLU A 22 18.53 -14.08 -4.65
N LYS A 23 17.35 -13.69 -5.12
CA LYS A 23 16.41 -12.81 -4.43
C LYS A 23 15.03 -13.43 -4.43
N CYS A 24 14.34 -13.32 -3.30
CA CYS A 24 12.95 -13.74 -3.19
C CYS A 24 12.09 -12.93 -4.17
N PRO A 25 11.35 -13.56 -5.08
CA PRO A 25 10.54 -12.86 -6.08
C PRO A 25 9.39 -12.07 -5.46
N LEU A 26 8.93 -12.44 -4.26
CA LEU A 26 7.90 -11.72 -3.54
C LEU A 26 8.45 -10.51 -2.79
N CYS A 27 9.25 -10.73 -1.74
CA CYS A 27 9.65 -9.63 -0.84
C CYS A 27 11.02 -9.02 -1.14
N GLY A 28 11.81 -9.61 -2.05
CA GLY A 28 13.11 -9.08 -2.48
C GLY A 28 14.28 -9.31 -1.52
N VAL A 29 14.12 -10.16 -0.50
CA VAL A 29 15.23 -10.54 0.40
C VAL A 29 16.18 -11.52 -0.30
N ALA A 30 17.45 -11.53 0.11
CA ALA A 30 18.46 -12.38 -0.50
C ALA A 30 18.30 -13.88 -0.14
N LYS A 31 18.95 -14.75 -0.92
CA LYS A 31 18.85 -16.22 -0.82
C LYS A 31 19.17 -16.79 0.56
N GLU A 32 19.96 -16.09 1.37
CA GLU A 32 20.33 -16.48 2.75
C GLU A 32 19.12 -16.49 3.69
N LYS A 33 18.01 -15.87 3.28
CA LYS A 33 16.73 -15.94 4.00
C LYS A 33 15.86 -17.13 3.60
N PHE A 34 16.32 -18.02 2.72
CA PHE A 34 15.62 -19.27 2.40
C PHE A 34 16.08 -20.42 3.30
N VAL A 35 15.13 -21.30 3.63
CA VAL A 35 15.35 -22.50 4.42
C VAL A 35 14.88 -23.71 3.62
N GLU A 36 15.72 -24.72 3.47
CA GLU A 36 15.35 -25.98 2.81
C GLU A 36 14.28 -26.71 3.63
N ILE A 37 13.19 -27.11 2.95
CA ILE A 37 12.11 -27.90 3.54
C ILE A 37 12.36 -29.36 3.17
N ALA A 38 12.81 -30.16 4.13
CA ALA A 38 12.87 -31.61 3.96
C ALA A 38 11.47 -32.19 3.71
N ALA A 39 11.35 -33.14 2.79
CA ALA A 39 10.08 -33.72 2.33
C ALA A 39 9.21 -34.33 3.45
N GLU A 40 9.80 -34.65 4.59
CA GLU A 40 9.17 -35.35 5.72
C GLU A 40 8.46 -34.42 6.73
N LYS A 41 8.68 -33.10 6.66
CA LYS A 41 8.09 -32.12 7.62
C LYS A 41 6.84 -31.41 7.11
N LEU A 42 6.07 -32.03 6.22
CA LEU A 42 4.81 -31.46 5.70
C LEU A 42 3.59 -31.69 6.59
N SER A 43 3.65 -32.58 7.59
CA SER A 43 2.48 -32.95 8.41
C SER A 43 2.55 -32.54 9.90
N ARG A 44 3.61 -31.86 10.36
CA ARG A 44 3.78 -31.56 11.81
C ARG A 44 4.13 -30.11 12.18
N GLN A 45 3.75 -29.14 11.35
CA GLN A 45 3.83 -27.72 11.71
C GLN A 45 2.56 -26.94 11.39
N GLU A 46 1.40 -27.60 11.37
CA GLU A 46 0.17 -26.94 11.79
C GLU A 46 0.13 -26.98 13.33
N LYS A 47 -0.02 -25.80 13.96
CA LYS A 47 -0.08 -25.60 15.43
C LYS A 47 1.25 -25.61 16.19
N VAL A 48 2.13 -24.65 15.88
CA VAL A 48 2.79 -23.88 16.96
C VAL A 48 2.29 -22.44 16.86
N SER A 49 0.99 -22.31 17.12
CA SER A 49 0.39 -21.06 17.60
C SER A 49 0.97 -20.84 18.99
N GLY A 50 1.96 -19.99 19.11
CA GLY A 50 2.56 -19.73 20.42
C GLY A 50 3.88 -18.99 20.35
N ARG A 51 3.82 -17.71 20.01
CA ARG A 51 4.71 -16.74 20.65
C ARG A 51 3.97 -15.42 20.94
N VAL A 52 3.50 -15.36 22.18
CA VAL A 52 3.65 -14.25 23.14
C VAL A 52 3.10 -12.88 22.68
N GLY A 53 1.99 -12.46 23.29
CA GLY A 53 1.65 -11.05 23.48
C GLY A 53 0.97 -10.29 22.33
N GLN A 54 0.30 -10.93 21.37
CA GLN A 54 -0.51 -10.16 20.41
C GLN A 54 -1.84 -9.73 21.03
N ASN A 55 -1.96 -8.42 21.28
CA ASN A 55 -3.22 -7.76 21.66
C ASN A 55 -4.37 -8.24 20.77
N PHE A 56 -5.56 -8.45 21.35
CA PHE A 56 -6.78 -8.87 20.66
C PHE A 56 -6.99 -8.16 19.32
N TRP A 57 -6.73 -6.84 19.30
CA TRP A 57 -6.81 -5.97 18.13
C TRP A 57 -5.89 -6.36 16.97
N ILE A 58 -4.64 -6.74 17.23
CA ILE A 58 -3.69 -7.15 16.18
C ILE A 58 -4.18 -8.43 15.49
N ARG A 59 -4.72 -9.37 16.26
CA ARG A 59 -5.32 -10.58 15.69
C ARG A 59 -6.49 -10.27 14.76
N GLN A 60 -7.37 -9.33 15.13
CA GLN A 60 -8.50 -8.96 14.28
C GLN A 60 -8.05 -8.30 12.98
N ILE A 61 -7.10 -7.36 13.04
CA ILE A 61 -6.53 -6.68 11.86
C ILE A 61 -6.00 -7.70 10.84
N LEU A 62 -5.24 -8.68 11.32
CA LEU A 62 -4.64 -9.72 10.46
C LEU A 62 -5.68 -10.71 9.93
N LYS A 63 -6.64 -11.12 10.78
CA LYS A 63 -7.70 -12.08 10.43
C LYS A 63 -8.64 -11.54 9.35
N HIS A 64 -9.01 -10.27 9.45
CA HIS A 64 -9.94 -9.62 8.53
C HIS A 64 -9.27 -8.90 7.36
N HIS A 65 -7.94 -9.02 7.22
CA HIS A 65 -7.17 -8.38 6.15
C HIS A 65 -7.49 -6.88 6.03
N LEU A 66 -7.52 -6.21 7.20
CA LEU A 66 -8.02 -4.85 7.30
C LEU A 66 -7.17 -3.87 6.49
N HIS A 67 -5.85 -4.07 6.40
CA HIS A 67 -5.00 -3.21 5.57
C HIS A 67 -5.35 -3.29 4.08
N PRO A 68 -5.38 -4.48 3.43
CA PRO A 68 -5.90 -4.62 2.07
C PRO A 68 -7.26 -3.98 1.85
N MET A 69 -8.21 -4.16 2.78
CA MET A 69 -9.53 -3.54 2.69
C MET A 69 -9.45 -2.01 2.71
N LEU A 70 -8.72 -1.45 3.68
CA LEU A 70 -8.61 0.00 3.86
C LEU A 70 -7.84 0.69 2.73
N VAL A 71 -6.81 0.06 2.14
CA VAL A 71 -6.05 0.68 1.03
C VAL A 71 -6.90 0.86 -0.24
N HIS A 72 -7.97 0.08 -0.42
CA HIS A 72 -8.87 0.27 -1.57
C HIS A 72 -9.62 1.61 -1.50
N PHE A 73 -9.83 2.16 -0.30
CA PHE A 73 -10.47 3.46 -0.12
C PHE A 73 -9.68 4.62 -0.75
N PRO A 74 -8.42 4.92 -0.36
CA PRO A 74 -7.60 5.92 -1.05
C PRO A 74 -7.31 5.54 -2.50
N ASN A 75 -7.09 4.26 -2.80
CA ASN A 75 -6.79 3.82 -4.17
C ASN A 75 -7.96 4.02 -5.14
N GLY A 76 -9.21 4.00 -4.66
CA GLY A 76 -10.39 4.29 -5.47
C GLY A 76 -10.77 5.77 -5.43
N LEU A 77 -10.77 6.38 -4.26
CA LEU A 77 -11.33 7.72 -4.06
C LEU A 77 -10.39 8.84 -4.56
N LEU A 78 -9.08 8.66 -4.50
CA LEU A 78 -8.13 9.67 -5.03
C LEU A 78 -8.18 9.78 -6.56
N PRO A 79 -8.21 8.69 -7.36
CA PRO A 79 -8.45 8.78 -8.79
C PRO A 79 -9.79 9.42 -9.16
N VAL A 80 -10.86 9.09 -8.43
CA VAL A 80 -12.18 9.73 -8.62
C VAL A 80 -12.10 11.23 -8.32
N SER A 81 -11.38 11.61 -7.26
CA SER A 81 -11.15 13.03 -6.92
C SER A 81 -10.39 13.75 -8.03
N LEU A 82 -9.35 13.12 -8.60
CA LEU A 82 -8.60 13.68 -9.71
C LEU A 82 -9.45 13.82 -10.97
N LEU A 83 -10.33 12.84 -11.25
CA LEU A 83 -11.30 12.92 -12.35
C LEU A 83 -12.23 14.12 -12.17
N PHE A 84 -12.79 14.32 -10.98
CA PHE A 84 -13.63 15.49 -10.69
C PHE A 84 -12.85 16.80 -10.84
N LEU A 85 -11.60 16.87 -10.36
CA LEU A 85 -10.75 18.03 -10.56
C LEU A 85 -10.42 18.28 -12.05
N ALA A 86 -10.24 17.23 -12.85
CA ALA A 86 -10.02 17.35 -14.29
C ALA A 86 -11.26 17.91 -15.00
N LEU A 87 -12.45 17.43 -14.64
CA LEU A 87 -13.71 17.95 -15.19
C LEU A 87 -13.88 19.43 -14.83
N VAL A 88 -13.59 19.82 -13.58
CA VAL A 88 -13.58 21.24 -13.17
C VAL A 88 -12.55 22.04 -13.96
N TYR A 89 -11.37 21.49 -14.17
CA TYR A 89 -10.30 22.16 -14.89
C TYR A 89 -10.69 22.46 -16.35
N LEU A 90 -11.43 21.55 -16.99
CA LEU A 90 -11.85 21.66 -18.39
C LEU A 90 -13.15 22.46 -18.58
N PHE A 91 -14.16 22.21 -17.75
CA PHE A 91 -15.52 22.72 -17.94
C PHE A 91 -15.97 23.69 -16.83
N GLY A 92 -15.21 23.82 -15.75
CA GLY A 92 -15.65 24.51 -14.54
C GLY A 92 -16.67 23.69 -13.75
N GLY A 93 -17.42 24.36 -12.86
CA GLY A 93 -18.49 23.75 -12.07
C GLY A 93 -18.16 23.66 -10.57
N THR A 94 -18.92 24.38 -9.76
CA THR A 94 -18.73 24.47 -8.30
C THR A 94 -19.08 23.17 -7.58
N GLN A 95 -20.07 22.41 -8.07
CA GLN A 95 -20.50 21.17 -7.41
C GLN A 95 -19.44 20.08 -7.45
N LEU A 96 -18.77 19.91 -8.59
CA LEU A 96 -17.68 18.95 -8.73
C LEU A 96 -16.45 19.35 -7.90
N GLN A 97 -16.22 20.66 -7.69
CA GLN A 97 -15.16 21.14 -6.79
C GLN A 97 -15.41 20.69 -5.35
N TYR A 98 -16.64 20.84 -4.84
CA TYR A 98 -17.00 20.40 -3.50
C TYR A 98 -16.94 18.88 -3.38
N ALA A 99 -17.43 18.14 -4.38
CA ALA A 99 -17.35 16.67 -4.38
C ALA A 99 -15.89 16.17 -4.32
N ALA A 100 -15.00 16.73 -5.13
CA ALA A 100 -13.58 16.40 -5.07
C ALA A 100 -12.97 16.74 -3.70
N PHE A 101 -13.30 17.91 -3.16
CA PHE A 101 -12.76 18.35 -1.87
C PHE A 101 -13.20 17.46 -0.70
N PHE A 102 -14.48 17.08 -0.62
CA PHE A 102 -14.95 16.17 0.42
C PHE A 102 -14.36 14.77 0.29
N ASN A 103 -14.15 14.28 -0.94
CA ASN A 103 -13.44 13.03 -1.15
C ASN A 103 -11.99 13.10 -0.63
N LEU A 104 -11.27 14.19 -0.88
CA LEU A 104 -9.90 14.39 -0.34
C LEU A 104 -9.90 14.39 1.20
N ILE A 105 -10.87 15.06 1.84
CA ILE A 105 -11.03 15.05 3.30
C ILE A 105 -11.32 13.64 3.82
N ALA A 106 -12.24 12.91 3.17
CA ALA A 106 -12.58 11.55 3.57
C ALA A 106 -11.35 10.63 3.51
N VAL A 107 -10.52 10.74 2.46
CA VAL A 107 -9.26 10.00 2.40
C VAL A 107 -8.30 10.41 3.51
N LEU A 108 -8.18 11.71 3.80
CA LEU A 108 -7.28 12.22 4.84
C LEU A 108 -7.62 11.63 6.22
N ILE A 109 -8.92 11.48 6.52
CA ILE A 109 -9.40 10.87 7.77
C ILE A 109 -9.07 9.37 7.83
N VAL A 110 -9.12 8.65 6.70
CA VAL A 110 -8.91 7.20 6.64
C VAL A 110 -7.41 6.83 6.59
N LEU A 111 -6.54 7.70 6.07
CA LEU A 111 -5.11 7.43 5.92
C LEU A 111 -4.39 6.99 7.22
N PRO A 112 -4.62 7.60 8.40
CA PRO A 112 -4.02 7.14 9.65
C PRO A 112 -4.29 5.65 9.93
N ALA A 113 -5.53 5.20 9.71
CA ALA A 113 -5.90 3.79 9.89
C ALA A 113 -5.23 2.90 8.83
N VAL A 114 -5.14 3.35 7.58
CA VAL A 114 -4.43 2.63 6.49
C VAL A 114 -2.95 2.45 6.82
N MET A 115 -2.29 3.51 7.27
CA MET A 115 -0.86 3.49 7.62
C MET A 115 -0.59 2.62 8.85
N PHE A 116 -1.42 2.74 9.88
CA PHE A 116 -1.31 1.91 11.09
C PHE A 116 -1.46 0.43 10.77
N THR A 117 -2.54 0.06 10.07
CA THR A 117 -2.79 -1.34 9.69
C THR A 117 -1.69 -1.88 8.76
N GLY A 118 -1.16 -1.04 7.86
CA GLY A 118 -0.03 -1.40 7.00
C GLY A 118 1.27 -1.62 7.75
N TYR A 119 1.55 -0.81 8.77
CA TYR A 119 2.70 -1.00 9.66
C TYR A 119 2.57 -2.31 10.46
N VAL A 120 1.39 -2.58 11.02
CA VAL A 120 1.11 -3.83 11.77
C VAL A 120 1.30 -5.05 10.89
N GLU A 121 0.78 -5.03 9.65
CA GLU A 121 0.96 -6.13 8.71
C GLU A 121 2.43 -6.28 8.30
N TRP A 122 3.14 -5.17 8.04
CA TRP A 122 4.56 -5.20 7.70
C TRP A 122 5.42 -5.84 8.80
N GLN A 123 5.22 -5.45 10.06
CA GLN A 123 5.92 -6.03 11.19
C GLN A 123 5.58 -7.50 11.40
N SER A 124 4.28 -7.85 11.36
CA SER A 124 3.82 -9.20 11.68
C SER A 124 4.10 -10.21 10.58
N ARG A 125 3.85 -9.85 9.31
CA ARG A 125 3.95 -10.75 8.16
C ARG A 125 5.35 -10.78 7.55
N TYR A 126 6.08 -9.66 7.58
CA TYR A 126 7.39 -9.54 6.92
C TYR A 126 8.54 -9.29 7.89
N ARG A 127 8.32 -9.42 9.21
CA ARG A 127 9.34 -9.28 10.26
C ARG A 127 10.12 -7.96 10.16
N GLY A 128 9.48 -6.90 9.68
CA GLY A 128 10.10 -5.58 9.51
C GLY A 128 11.21 -5.53 8.44
N ALA A 129 11.20 -6.42 7.45
CA ALA A 129 12.20 -6.43 6.38
C ALA A 129 12.23 -5.10 5.60
N ARG A 130 13.43 -4.55 5.37
CA ARG A 130 13.65 -3.24 4.72
C ARG A 130 14.18 -3.37 3.29
N THR A 131 13.48 -4.11 2.45
CA THR A 131 13.83 -4.25 1.02
C THR A 131 13.42 -3.02 0.21
N LEU A 132 13.92 -2.89 -1.02
CA LEU A 132 13.59 -1.76 -1.91
C LEU A 132 12.08 -1.59 -2.09
N LEU A 133 11.35 -2.71 -2.22
CA LEU A 133 9.88 -2.72 -2.34
C LEU A 133 9.21 -2.01 -1.15
N PHE A 134 9.62 -2.33 0.09
CA PHE A 134 9.06 -1.70 1.28
C PHE A 134 9.48 -0.23 1.42
N LYS A 135 10.73 0.11 1.06
CA LYS A 135 11.20 1.51 1.06
C LYS A 135 10.37 2.38 0.12
N ILE A 136 10.13 1.91 -1.11
CA ILE A 136 9.32 2.64 -2.10
C ILE A 136 7.87 2.77 -1.59
N LYS A 137 7.26 1.71 -1.05
CA LYS A 137 5.88 1.78 -0.52
C LYS A 137 5.75 2.79 0.63
N ILE A 138 6.70 2.81 1.56
CA ILE A 138 6.71 3.77 2.67
C ILE A 138 6.89 5.20 2.14
N ALA A 139 7.84 5.42 1.23
CA ALA A 139 8.05 6.73 0.61
C ALA A 139 6.79 7.21 -0.13
N ALA A 140 6.16 6.35 -0.94
CA ALA A 140 4.92 6.67 -1.63
C ALA A 140 3.78 7.02 -0.66
N SER A 141 3.64 6.29 0.46
CA SER A 141 2.64 6.61 1.49
C SER A 141 2.88 7.98 2.13
N ILE A 142 4.15 8.34 2.40
CA ILE A 142 4.50 9.65 2.96
C ILE A 142 4.17 10.73 1.92
N THR A 143 4.56 10.55 0.66
CA THR A 143 4.26 11.47 -0.44
C THR A 143 2.76 11.69 -0.61
N VAL A 144 1.95 10.63 -0.54
CA VAL A 144 0.48 10.76 -0.61
C VAL A 144 -0.05 11.57 0.57
N LEU A 145 0.39 11.27 1.80
CA LEU A 145 -0.06 12.00 2.99
C LEU A 145 0.31 13.49 2.93
N THR A 146 1.56 13.82 2.60
CA THR A 146 2.02 15.20 2.54
C THR A 146 1.31 15.97 1.43
N SER A 147 1.19 15.38 0.24
CA SER A 147 0.47 16.00 -0.89
C SER A 147 -1.00 16.22 -0.55
N LEU A 148 -1.65 15.25 0.10
CA LEU A 148 -3.06 15.35 0.48
C LEU A 148 -3.29 16.45 1.52
N VAL A 149 -2.44 16.50 2.56
CA VAL A 149 -2.50 17.56 3.57
C VAL A 149 -2.31 18.92 2.92
N ILE A 150 -1.33 19.07 2.02
CA ILE A 150 -1.11 20.33 1.29
C ILE A 150 -2.35 20.71 0.47
N LEU A 151 -2.93 19.79 -0.30
CA LEU A 151 -4.12 20.05 -1.11
C LEU A 151 -5.31 20.49 -0.23
N VAL A 152 -5.58 19.77 0.85
CA VAL A 152 -6.70 20.08 1.75
C VAL A 152 -6.50 21.42 2.44
N LEU A 153 -5.31 21.68 3.02
CA LEU A 153 -5.01 22.94 3.70
C LEU A 153 -5.00 24.13 2.73
N TRP A 154 -4.42 23.96 1.54
CA TRP A 154 -4.42 25.02 0.53
C TRP A 154 -5.84 25.39 0.14
N ARG A 155 -6.72 24.40 -0.10
CA ARG A 155 -8.13 24.69 -0.42
C ARG A 155 -8.88 25.32 0.75
N PHE A 156 -8.54 24.96 1.99
CA PHE A 156 -9.14 25.56 3.19
C PHE A 156 -8.79 27.04 3.34
N VAL A 157 -7.54 27.41 3.05
CA VAL A 157 -7.07 28.80 3.08
C VAL A 157 -7.53 29.58 1.86
N ASN A 158 -7.57 28.95 0.68
CA ASN A 158 -8.01 29.55 -0.58
C ASN A 158 -9.14 28.72 -1.23
N PRO A 159 -10.40 29.03 -0.91
CA PRO A 159 -11.58 28.41 -1.51
C PRO A 159 -11.73 28.66 -3.02
N GLU A 160 -10.90 29.48 -3.64
CA GLU A 160 -10.95 29.78 -5.08
C GLU A 160 -9.75 29.21 -5.86
N VAL A 161 -8.95 28.32 -5.25
CA VAL A 161 -7.77 27.72 -5.91
C VAL A 161 -8.08 27.03 -7.25
N MET A 162 -9.30 26.47 -7.41
CA MET A 162 -9.78 25.83 -8.65
C MET A 162 -10.74 26.72 -9.47
N ALA A 163 -10.89 28.00 -9.16
CA ALA A 163 -11.74 28.92 -9.92
C ALA A 163 -11.21 29.14 -11.35
N VAL A 164 -12.12 29.39 -12.29
CA VAL A 164 -11.78 29.67 -13.70
C VAL A 164 -11.03 31.00 -13.76
N GLY A 165 -9.77 30.98 -14.19
CA GLY A 165 -8.89 32.16 -14.26
C GLY A 165 -7.78 32.22 -13.19
N SER A 166 -7.84 31.38 -12.15
CA SER A 166 -6.75 31.29 -11.16
C SER A 166 -5.52 30.59 -11.74
N SER A 167 -4.35 31.22 -11.64
CA SER A 167 -3.06 30.59 -12.01
C SER A 167 -2.72 29.39 -11.10
N GLN A 168 -3.25 29.38 -9.87
CA GLN A 168 -2.98 28.33 -8.88
C GLN A 168 -3.63 26.98 -9.24
N ARG A 169 -4.66 26.97 -10.11
CA ARG A 169 -5.37 25.75 -10.52
C ARG A 169 -4.46 24.70 -11.16
N HIS A 170 -3.45 25.16 -11.92
CA HIS A 170 -2.51 24.29 -12.62
C HIS A 170 -1.64 23.52 -11.63
N LEU A 171 -1.10 24.23 -10.64
CA LEU A 171 -0.25 23.64 -9.61
C LEU A 171 -1.05 22.72 -8.69
N TYR A 172 -2.28 23.12 -8.31
CA TYR A 172 -3.18 22.29 -7.53
C TYR A 172 -3.52 20.97 -8.24
N PHE A 173 -3.88 21.05 -9.53
CA PHE A 173 -4.15 19.87 -10.35
C PHE A 173 -2.92 18.97 -10.54
N ALA A 174 -1.75 19.56 -10.82
CA ALA A 174 -0.51 18.82 -10.98
C ALA A 174 -0.11 18.06 -9.70
N LEU A 175 -0.24 18.69 -8.53
CA LEU A 175 0.00 18.04 -7.24
C LEU A 175 -0.98 16.89 -6.98
N ALA A 176 -2.27 17.09 -7.31
CA ALA A 176 -3.27 16.02 -7.21
C ALA A 176 -2.96 14.84 -8.14
N ALA A 177 -2.53 15.11 -9.38
CA ALA A 177 -2.12 14.07 -10.33
C ALA A 177 -0.88 13.31 -9.84
N PHE A 178 0.12 14.02 -9.30
CA PHE A 178 1.31 13.42 -8.71
C PHE A 178 0.98 12.52 -7.51
N MET A 179 0.08 12.96 -6.64
CA MET A 179 -0.42 12.16 -5.52
C MET A 179 -1.09 10.86 -6.00
N VAL A 180 -1.93 10.92 -7.05
CA VAL A 180 -2.56 9.72 -7.64
C VAL A 180 -1.51 8.79 -8.27
N ALA A 181 -0.48 9.33 -8.94
CA ALA A 181 0.61 8.50 -9.44
C ALA A 181 1.34 7.76 -8.31
N ALA A 182 1.59 8.44 -7.19
CA ALA A 182 2.20 7.82 -6.00
C ALA A 182 1.30 6.73 -5.40
N VAL A 183 -0.02 6.96 -5.30
CA VAL A 183 -0.94 5.94 -4.77
C VAL A 183 -1.05 4.72 -5.70
N ALA A 184 -1.07 4.95 -7.02
CA ALA A 184 -1.10 3.88 -8.01
C ALA A 184 0.18 3.02 -7.95
N LEU A 185 1.35 3.65 -7.83
CA LEU A 185 2.62 2.95 -7.64
C LEU A 185 2.61 2.11 -6.35
N ALA A 186 2.16 2.68 -5.24
CA ALA A 186 2.05 1.97 -3.96
C ALA A 186 1.09 0.76 -4.07
N GLY A 187 -0.04 0.92 -4.76
CA GLY A 187 -1.02 -0.13 -5.03
C GLY A 187 -0.46 -1.25 -5.90
N HIS A 188 0.20 -0.92 -7.01
CA HIS A 188 0.82 -1.90 -7.90
C HIS A 188 1.90 -2.73 -7.18
N LEU A 189 2.78 -2.07 -6.41
CA LEU A 189 3.77 -2.76 -5.57
C LEU A 189 3.10 -3.60 -4.46
N GLY A 190 1.94 -3.18 -3.96
CA GLY A 190 1.13 -3.98 -3.04
C GLY A 190 0.59 -5.26 -3.69
N GLY A 191 0.03 -5.16 -4.88
CA GLY A 191 -0.51 -6.29 -5.62
C GLY A 191 0.56 -7.33 -5.97
N THR A 192 1.76 -6.88 -6.36
CA THR A 192 2.88 -7.79 -6.67
C THR A 192 3.35 -8.59 -5.47
N LEU A 193 3.34 -8.04 -4.25
CA LEU A 193 3.65 -8.78 -3.02
C LEU A 193 2.67 -9.94 -2.75
N VAL A 194 1.46 -9.85 -3.27
CA VAL A 194 0.39 -10.86 -3.07
C VAL A 194 0.38 -11.91 -4.19
N HIS A 195 0.66 -11.51 -5.44
CA HIS A 195 0.41 -12.37 -6.61
C HIS A 195 1.67 -12.94 -7.27
N ARG A 196 2.85 -12.33 -7.12
CA ARG A 196 4.09 -12.69 -7.87
C ARG A 196 4.74 -14.04 -7.48
N GLY A 197 4.01 -14.89 -6.75
CA GLY A 197 4.48 -16.19 -6.29
C GLY A 197 3.59 -17.34 -6.76
N ARG A 198 2.66 -17.08 -7.69
CA ARG A 198 1.74 -18.06 -8.27
C ARG A 198 2.06 -18.40 -9.74
N ASP A 199 3.10 -17.80 -10.30
CA ASP A 199 3.61 -18.06 -11.66
C ASP A 199 5.01 -18.67 -11.56
#